data_AF-A0A6P2PZ72-F1
#
_entry.id   AF-A0A6P2PZ72-F1
#
_cell.length_a   1.000
_cell.length_b   1.000
_cell.length_c   1.000
_cell.angle_alpha   90.00
_cell.angle_beta   90.00
_cell.angle_gamma   90.00
#
_symmetry.space_group_name_H-M   'P 1'
#
loop_
_entity.id
_entity.type
_entity.pdbx_description
1 polymer ?
#
loop_
_entity_poly.entity_id
_entity_poly.type
_entity_poly.pdbx_seq_one_letter_code
_entity_poly.pdbx_strand_id
1 'polypeptide(L)'
;MSNAAGGCENCNQETTDQHVPDFTTRGFDEPTQALSSQTQAQLQGVEALKLSVCVSASYNQSTNQICFTIPIYGNFCVTSPVHIPGSATIKACAQTCGLIPHGLKVSIYLNGSSTPILSKVIWGHCP
;
A
#
# COMPACT_ATOMS: atom_id res chain seq x y z
N MET A 1 -47.25 2.38 34.59
CA MET A 1 -46.75 3.70 34.16
C MET A 1 -45.65 4.11 35.13
N SER A 2 -44.43 4.29 34.59
CA SER A 2 -43.28 5.10 35.05
C SER A 2 -42.69 4.97 36.48
N ASN A 3 -41.42 4.51 36.50
CA ASN A 3 -40.19 5.01 37.16
C ASN A 3 -40.19 5.39 38.66
N ALA A 4 -39.22 4.88 39.44
CA ALA A 4 -37.86 5.47 39.53
C ALA A 4 -36.94 4.77 40.56
N ALA A 5 -35.70 4.54 40.12
CA ALA A 5 -34.40 4.62 40.81
C ALA A 5 -34.21 4.04 42.22
N GLY A 6 -33.63 2.84 42.28
CA GLY A 6 -32.81 2.35 43.39
C GLY A 6 -31.34 2.24 42.97
N GLY A 7 -30.45 2.87 43.77
CA GLY A 7 -29.02 2.61 43.98
C GLY A 7 -28.12 2.16 42.82
N CYS A 8 -27.23 3.05 42.36
CA CYS A 8 -25.96 2.64 41.76
C CYS A 8 -24.90 2.56 42.86
N GLU A 9 -24.58 1.35 43.31
CA GLU A 9 -23.31 1.07 43.98
C GLU A 9 -22.25 0.84 42.88
N ASN A 10 -21.18 1.65 42.92
CA ASN A 10 -20.05 1.72 41.98
C ASN A 10 -20.35 2.24 40.56
N CYS A 11 -20.29 3.57 40.42
CA CYS A 11 -19.91 4.22 39.18
C CYS A 11 -18.63 5.05 39.43
N ASN A 12 -17.46 4.45 39.15
CA ASN A 12 -16.27 5.26 38.90
C ASN A 12 -16.54 6.06 37.64
N GLN A 13 -16.87 7.33 37.85
CA GLN A 13 -16.87 8.36 36.84
C GLN A 13 -15.42 8.60 36.42
N GLU A 14 -15.09 8.40 35.16
CA GLU A 14 -14.31 9.41 34.44
C GLU A 14 -14.93 9.62 33.06
N THR A 15 -15.35 10.87 32.88
CA THR A 15 -16.04 11.45 31.75
C THR A 15 -15.20 11.38 30.49
N THR A 16 -15.86 11.02 29.40
CA THR A 16 -15.40 11.17 28.03
C THR A 16 -15.36 12.66 27.71
N ASP A 17 -14.15 13.24 27.69
CA ASP A 17 -13.89 14.48 26.96
C ASP A 17 -12.89 14.14 25.87
N GLN A 18 -13.36 14.16 24.61
CA GLN A 18 -12.47 14.10 23.44
C GLN A 18 -11.72 15.42 23.37
N HIS A 19 -10.69 15.53 24.19
CA HIS A 19 -9.75 16.64 24.20
C HIS A 19 -8.92 16.57 22.91
N VAL A 20 -9.27 17.42 21.94
CA VAL A 20 -8.42 17.70 20.78
C VAL A 20 -7.03 18.06 21.32
N PRO A 21 -5.96 17.36 20.94
CA PRO A 21 -4.65 17.63 21.51
C PRO A 21 -4.21 19.06 21.17
N ASP A 22 -3.80 19.81 22.18
CA ASP A 22 -3.27 21.16 21.99
C ASP A 22 -1.78 21.09 21.59
N PHE A 23 -1.53 21.18 20.29
CA PHE A 23 -0.19 21.14 19.69
C PHE A 23 0.59 22.47 19.83
N THR A 24 0.02 23.48 20.49
CA THR A 24 0.73 24.76 20.72
C THR A 24 1.69 24.71 21.92
N THR A 25 1.51 23.72 22.81
CA THR A 25 2.31 23.58 24.04
C THR A 25 3.28 22.41 24.02
N ARG A 26 3.04 21.40 23.18
CA ARG A 26 3.95 20.28 22.94
C ARG A 26 4.08 20.14 21.42
N GLY A 27 5.28 20.34 20.88
CA GLY A 27 5.55 20.08 19.45
C GLY A 27 5.22 18.63 19.07
N PHE A 28 5.34 18.29 17.79
CA PHE A 28 5.01 16.96 17.21
C PHE A 28 5.89 15.79 17.68
N ASP A 29 6.44 15.84 18.89
CA ASP A 29 7.24 14.80 19.51
C ASP A 29 6.31 13.78 20.20
N GLU A 30 5.50 13.07 19.41
CA GLU A 30 5.03 11.74 19.81
C GLU A 30 6.06 10.69 19.39
N PRO A 31 6.33 9.66 20.22
CA PRO A 31 7.13 8.53 19.81
C PRO A 31 6.39 7.84 18.66
N THR A 32 6.95 7.99 17.46
CA THR A 32 6.41 7.41 16.23
C THR A 32 6.19 5.92 16.47
N GLN A 33 4.93 5.51 16.59
CA GLN A 33 4.58 4.10 16.40
C GLN A 33 5.12 3.75 15.02
N ALA A 34 6.12 2.88 15.01
CA ALA A 34 6.85 2.51 13.82
C ALA A 34 5.88 1.89 12.80
N LEU A 35 5.33 2.72 11.93
CA LEU A 35 5.02 2.30 10.57
C LEU A 35 6.33 1.70 10.08
N SER A 36 6.37 0.37 9.92
CA SER A 36 7.55 -0.34 9.47
C SER A 36 8.05 0.33 8.19
N SER A 37 9.09 1.15 8.37
CA SER A 37 9.74 1.97 7.37
C SER A 37 10.58 1.05 6.48
N GLN A 38 9.92 0.20 5.73
CA GLN A 38 10.53 -0.67 4.73
C GLN A 38 9.93 -0.39 3.36
N THR A 39 9.79 0.89 3.03
CA THR A 39 9.87 1.35 1.65
C THR A 39 10.48 2.74 1.61
N GLN A 40 11.63 2.91 2.28
CA GLN A 40 12.51 4.02 1.95
C GLN A 40 13.18 3.64 0.64
N ALA A 41 12.66 4.15 -0.48
CA ALA A 41 13.34 4.08 -1.76
C ALA A 41 14.69 4.78 -1.59
N GLN A 42 15.76 3.99 -1.44
CA GLN A 42 17.09 4.48 -1.16
C GLN A 42 17.68 5.04 -2.47
N LEU A 43 17.36 6.31 -2.76
CA LEU A 43 17.79 7.04 -3.95
C LEU A 43 19.19 7.62 -3.71
N GLN A 44 20.23 6.78 -3.79
CA GLN A 44 21.62 7.25 -3.74
C GLN A 44 22.01 7.88 -5.08
N GLY A 45 22.28 9.19 -5.09
CA GLY A 45 22.68 9.97 -6.27
C GLY A 45 21.45 10.43 -7.08
N VAL A 46 21.08 11.69 -6.95
CA VAL A 46 19.90 12.28 -7.62
C VAL A 46 20.20 12.59 -9.09
N GLU A 47 20.66 11.60 -9.84
CA GLU A 47 20.55 11.59 -11.29
C GLU A 47 19.62 10.44 -11.69
N ALA A 48 18.36 10.86 -11.84
CA ALA A 48 17.24 10.14 -12.39
C ALA A 48 16.60 9.02 -11.53
N LEU A 49 15.27 9.09 -11.41
CA LEU A 49 14.41 8.26 -10.57
C LEU A 49 14.45 6.78 -11.02
N LYS A 50 15.50 6.04 -10.65
CA LYS A 50 15.55 4.59 -10.85
C LYS A 50 14.71 3.88 -9.80
N LEU A 51 13.41 3.70 -10.09
CA LEU A 51 12.49 2.98 -9.23
C LEU A 51 12.59 1.47 -9.49
N SER A 52 12.74 0.70 -8.42
CA SER A 52 12.56 -0.76 -8.43
C SER A 52 11.83 -1.16 -7.15
N VAL A 53 10.56 -1.54 -7.26
CA VAL A 53 9.69 -1.82 -6.11
C VAL A 53 8.80 -3.03 -6.39
N CYS A 54 8.53 -3.83 -5.36
CA CYS A 54 7.55 -4.90 -5.43
C CYS A 54 6.42 -4.60 -4.44
N VAL A 55 5.19 -4.64 -4.93
CA VAL A 55 3.98 -4.37 -4.15
C VAL A 55 3.04 -5.57 -4.21
N SER A 56 2.17 -5.67 -3.21
CA SER A 56 1.06 -6.62 -3.25
C SER A 56 0.07 -6.21 -4.34
N ALA A 57 -0.51 -7.18 -5.02
CA ALA A 57 -1.55 -6.97 -6.02
C ALA A 57 -2.82 -7.75 -5.66
N SER A 58 -3.95 -7.28 -6.17
CA SER A 58 -5.26 -7.92 -6.04
C SER A 58 -5.72 -8.45 -7.38
N TYR A 59 -6.57 -9.49 -7.39
CA TYR A 59 -7.13 -10.06 -8.61
C TYR A 59 -8.65 -9.96 -8.61
N ASN A 60 -9.19 -9.34 -9.64
CA ASN A 60 -10.61 -9.30 -9.91
C ASN A 60 -10.97 -10.44 -10.87
N GLN A 61 -11.65 -11.46 -10.34
CA GLN A 61 -12.08 -12.63 -11.10
C GLN A 61 -13.14 -12.31 -12.17
N SER A 62 -13.97 -11.29 -11.95
CA SER A 62 -15.02 -10.92 -12.90
C SER A 62 -14.47 -10.25 -14.15
N THR A 63 -13.37 -9.49 -14.03
CA THR A 63 -12.73 -8.80 -15.16
C THR A 63 -11.43 -9.44 -15.62
N ASN A 64 -10.96 -10.49 -14.94
CA ASN A 64 -9.64 -11.11 -15.11
C ASN A 64 -8.49 -10.08 -15.03
N GLN A 65 -8.61 -9.08 -14.15
CA GLN A 65 -7.60 -8.03 -13.99
C GLN A 65 -6.82 -8.17 -12.69
N ILE A 66 -5.53 -7.92 -12.77
CA ILE A 66 -4.62 -7.80 -11.63
C ILE A 66 -4.40 -6.30 -11.40
N CYS A 67 -4.81 -5.80 -10.24
CA CYS A 67 -4.70 -4.39 -9.89
C CYS A 67 -3.69 -4.19 -8.75
N PHE A 68 -2.84 -3.18 -8.89
CA PHE A 68 -1.76 -2.86 -7.94
C PHE A 68 -1.46 -1.36 -7.95
N THR A 69 -0.85 -0.89 -6.87
CA THR A 69 -0.48 0.52 -6.68
C THR A 69 1.03 0.66 -6.63
N ILE A 70 1.59 1.39 -7.59
CA ILE A 70 3.01 1.74 -7.57
C ILE A 70 3.14 3.11 -6.90
N PRO A 71 3.98 3.26 -5.86
CA PRO A 71 4.25 4.57 -5.26
C PRO A 71 4.64 5.59 -6.35
N ILE A 72 4.15 6.83 -6.22
CA ILE A 72 4.36 7.94 -7.16
C ILE A 72 3.59 7.78 -8.49
N TYR A 73 3.51 6.58 -9.07
CA TYR A 73 2.88 6.35 -10.38
C TYR A 73 1.37 6.05 -10.30
N GLY A 74 0.86 5.64 -9.14
CA GLY A 74 -0.56 5.42 -8.91
C GLY A 74 -1.03 3.99 -9.15
N ASN A 75 -2.33 3.84 -9.45
CA ASN A 75 -3.01 2.56 -9.56
C ASN A 75 -3.01 2.06 -11.01
N PHE A 76 -2.66 0.80 -11.20
CA PHE A 76 -2.68 0.15 -12.51
C PHE A 76 -3.43 -1.17 -12.42
N CYS A 77 -4.14 -1.49 -13.49
CA CYS A 77 -4.78 -2.79 -13.68
C CYS A 77 -4.32 -3.38 -15.01
N VAL A 78 -3.89 -4.63 -14.99
CA VAL A 78 -3.48 -5.38 -16.19
C VAL A 78 -4.31 -6.66 -16.30
N THR A 79 -4.75 -7.00 -17.50
CA THR A 79 -5.47 -8.24 -17.74
C THR A 79 -4.52 -9.43 -17.63
N SER A 80 -4.88 -10.43 -16.83
CA SER A 80 -4.13 -11.67 -16.69
C SER A 80 -4.36 -12.55 -17.93
N PRO A 81 -3.31 -13.13 -18.54
CA PRO A 81 -3.47 -14.08 -19.64
C PRO A 81 -4.02 -15.43 -19.17
N VAL A 82 -4.00 -15.69 -17.86
CA VAL A 82 -4.43 -16.95 -17.25
C VAL A 82 -5.36 -16.67 -16.08
N HIS A 83 -6.27 -17.60 -15.82
CA HIS A 83 -7.14 -17.52 -14.66
C HIS A 83 -6.36 -17.82 -13.38
N ILE A 84 -6.36 -16.89 -12.42
CA ILE A 84 -5.65 -17.02 -11.15
C ILE A 84 -6.61 -17.53 -10.07
N PRO A 85 -6.28 -18.61 -9.35
CA PRO A 85 -7.12 -19.09 -8.25
C PRO A 85 -7.16 -18.05 -7.11
N GLY A 86 -8.31 -17.89 -6.45
CA GLY A 86 -8.53 -16.84 -5.45
C GLY A 86 -7.64 -16.90 -4.21
N SER A 87 -6.95 -18.02 -3.98
CA SER A 87 -5.98 -18.21 -2.88
C SER A 87 -4.54 -17.84 -3.26
N ALA A 88 -4.28 -17.41 -4.49
CA ALA A 88 -2.93 -17.09 -4.93
C ALA A 88 -2.42 -15.77 -4.33
N THR A 89 -1.18 -15.78 -3.85
CA THR A 89 -0.48 -14.55 -3.46
C THR A 89 0.10 -13.88 -4.69
N ILE A 90 -0.29 -12.64 -4.96
CA ILE A 90 0.13 -11.91 -6.16
C ILE A 90 1.07 -10.77 -5.76
N LYS A 91 2.24 -10.74 -6.39
CA LYS A 91 3.19 -9.62 -6.27
C LYS A 91 3.41 -8.98 -7.63
N ALA A 92 3.36 -7.66 -7.67
CA ALA A 92 3.69 -6.87 -8.85
C ALA A 92 5.01 -6.13 -8.58
N CYS A 93 6.04 -6.43 -9.36
CA CYS A 93 7.31 -5.72 -9.30
C CYS A 93 7.41 -4.74 -10.47
N ALA A 94 7.60 -3.47 -10.17
CA ALA A 94 7.74 -2.40 -11.14
C ALA A 94 9.20 -1.92 -11.18
N GLN A 95 9.69 -1.68 -12.39
CA GLN A 95 11.02 -1.17 -12.64
C GLN A 95 10.98 -0.10 -13.73
N THR A 96 11.59 1.05 -13.48
CA THR A 96 11.79 2.09 -14.50
C THR A 96 12.89 1.69 -15.47
N CYS A 97 12.72 2.06 -16.73
CA CYS A 97 13.65 1.75 -17.82
C CYS A 97 14.51 2.96 -18.16
N GLY A 98 15.82 2.75 -18.33
CA GLY A 98 16.81 3.79 -18.63
C GLY A 98 17.48 4.41 -17.41
N LEU A 99 18.46 5.29 -17.68
CA LEU A 99 19.00 6.20 -16.68
C LEU A 99 17.92 7.23 -16.33
N ILE A 100 17.44 7.99 -17.31
CA ILE A 100 16.23 8.80 -17.23
C ILE A 100 15.01 7.91 -17.53
N PRO A 101 14.05 7.77 -16.58
CA PRO A 101 12.87 6.95 -16.77
C PRO A 101 12.06 7.37 -18.00
N HIS A 102 12.12 6.55 -19.04
CA HIS A 102 11.31 6.70 -20.25
C HIS A 102 10.28 5.58 -20.39
N GLY A 103 10.25 4.67 -19.43
CA GLY A 103 9.24 3.63 -19.34
C GLY A 103 9.16 2.99 -17.96
N LEU A 104 8.05 2.31 -17.72
CA LEU A 104 7.78 1.54 -16.51
C LEU A 104 7.34 0.14 -16.91
N LYS A 105 8.19 -0.85 -16.59
CA LYS A 105 7.90 -2.27 -16.80
C LYS A 105 7.39 -2.86 -15.49
N VAL A 106 6.32 -3.64 -15.57
CA VAL A 106 5.79 -4.41 -14.46
C VAL A 106 5.85 -5.89 -14.76
N SER A 107 6.28 -6.66 -13.78
CA SER A 107 6.29 -8.11 -13.77
C SER A 107 5.41 -8.64 -12.65
N ILE A 108 4.51 -9.58 -12.97
CA ILE A 108 3.59 -10.18 -12.01
C ILE A 108 4.08 -11.58 -11.65
N TYR A 109 4.13 -11.87 -10.35
CA TYR A 109 4.54 -13.14 -9.77
C TYR A 109 3.41 -13.72 -8.93
N LEU A 110 3.27 -15.05 -8.97
CA LEU A 110 2.31 -15.79 -8.15
C LEU A 110 3.04 -16.66 -7.14
N ASN A 111 2.50 -16.75 -5.92
CA ASN A 111 2.91 -17.68 -4.86
C ASN A 111 4.41 -17.67 -4.54
N GLY A 112 5.06 -16.50 -4.68
CA GLY A 112 6.50 -16.36 -4.43
C GLY A 112 7.40 -16.97 -5.51
N SER A 113 6.85 -17.31 -6.69
CA SER A 113 7.64 -17.75 -7.84
C SER A 113 8.71 -16.71 -8.22
N SER A 114 9.87 -17.18 -8.67
CA SER A 114 10.94 -16.36 -9.24
C SER A 114 10.72 -16.03 -10.71
N THR A 115 9.79 -16.71 -11.38
CA THR A 115 9.42 -16.46 -12.78
C THR A 115 8.12 -15.67 -12.86
N PRO A 116 8.09 -14.56 -13.63
CA PRO A 116 6.86 -13.80 -13.78
C PRO A 116 5.90 -14.52 -14.72
N ILE A 117 4.62 -14.52 -14.38
CA ILE A 117 3.55 -15.05 -15.25
C ILE A 117 3.18 -14.07 -16.37
N LEU A 118 3.50 -12.79 -16.18
CA LEU A 118 3.25 -11.70 -17.11
C LEU A 118 4.32 -10.64 -16.88
N SER A 119 4.89 -10.11 -17.95
CA SER A 119 5.68 -8.89 -17.90
C SER A 119 5.20 -7.95 -19.00
N LYS A 120 4.93 -6.69 -18.64
CA LYS A 120 4.38 -5.70 -19.56
C LYS A 120 4.89 -4.31 -19.24
N VAL A 121 5.12 -3.51 -20.28
CA VAL A 121 5.34 -2.06 -20.14
C VAL A 121 3.97 -1.39 -19.98
N ILE A 122 3.77 -0.74 -18.84
CA ILE A 122 2.50 -0.06 -18.50
C ILE A 122 2.53 1.44 -18.83
N TRP A 123 3.73 1.99 -19.04
CA TRP A 123 3.93 3.36 -19.46
C TRP A 123 5.25 3.50 -20.22
N GLY A 124 5.28 4.37 -21.23
CA GLY A 124 6.48 4.68 -22.00
C GLY A 124 7.02 3.49 -22.80
N HIS A 125 8.34 3.38 -22.90
CA HIS A 125 9.05 2.33 -23.63
C HIS A 125 10.16 1.72 -22.78
N CYS A 126 10.36 0.41 -22.91
CA CYS A 126 11.47 -0.31 -22.33
C CYS A 126 12.11 -1.15 -23.44
N PRO A 127 13.37 -0.87 -23.82
CA PRO A 127 14.10 -1.70 -24.77
C PRO A 127 14.51 -3.05 -24.17
#